data_AF-A0A957DFZ0-F1
#
_entry.id   AF-A0A957DFZ0-F1
#
_cell.length_a   1.000
_cell.length_b   1.000
_cell.length_c   1.000
_cell.angle_alpha   90.00
_cell.angle_beta   90.00
_cell.angle_gamma   90.00
#
_symmetry.space_group_name_H-M   'P 1'
#
loop_
_entity.id
_entity.type
_entity.pdbx_description
1 polymer ?
#
loop_
_entity_poly.entity_id
_entity_poly.type
_entity_poly.pdbx_seq_one_letter_code
_entity_poly.pdbx_strand_id
1 'polypeptide(L)'
;MLKTASSGYDGKGQRMITHIADAPAAWEAIGQAPAILEGFVDFARELSVVAARGMDGRFAHYGLMANTHRHHILDVSVAPVDMPASVAAAATSYTRIVMEQLDAVGVLCVEFFLTKEGRLLLNEIAPRPHNSGHLTVDACVTGQFEQQLRAICGLPLGDTRYLQAAAMVNLLGDLWQDGAPDWARLLALPHVKLHLYGKRDARPGRKMGHLTALADTPAAAAQLARAAWRVASGEG
;
A
#
# COMPACT_ATOMS: atom_id res chain seq x y z
N MET A 1 15.36 14.59 -1.20
CA MET A 1 14.05 14.64 -1.88
C MET A 1 13.31 15.88 -1.39
N LEU A 2 12.85 16.72 -2.30
CA LEU A 2 12.00 17.87 -1.98
C LEU A 2 10.53 17.47 -2.17
N LYS A 3 9.69 17.68 -1.16
CA LYS A 3 8.26 17.31 -1.18
C LYS A 3 7.39 18.49 -0.75
N THR A 4 6.27 18.74 -1.42
CA THR A 4 5.25 19.68 -0.92
C THR A 4 4.76 19.21 0.45
N ALA A 5 4.58 20.15 1.38
CA ALA A 5 4.13 19.86 2.74
C ALA A 5 2.64 19.44 2.80
N SER A 6 1.88 19.70 1.74
CA SER A 6 0.48 19.31 1.61
C SER A 6 0.17 18.79 0.19
N SER A 7 -0.91 18.03 0.09
CA SER A 7 -1.53 17.57 -1.16
C SER A 7 -0.66 16.72 -2.10
N GLY A 8 0.51 16.25 -1.64
CA GLY A 8 1.32 15.27 -2.36
C GLY A 8 0.68 13.87 -2.31
N TYR A 9 0.71 13.14 -3.42
CA TYR A 9 0.25 11.74 -3.51
C TYR A 9 0.82 11.08 -4.76
N ASP A 10 1.08 9.77 -4.73
CA ASP A 10 1.54 8.98 -5.89
C ASP A 10 2.73 9.67 -6.64
N GLY A 11 3.71 10.19 -5.89
CA GLY A 11 4.87 10.93 -6.41
C GLY A 11 4.61 12.37 -6.87
N LYS A 12 3.35 12.83 -6.92
CA LYS A 12 3.03 14.24 -7.22
C LYS A 12 3.45 15.14 -6.07
N GLY A 13 3.95 16.32 -6.43
CA GLY A 13 4.49 17.29 -5.46
C GLY A 13 5.88 16.90 -4.94
N GLN A 14 6.60 16.01 -5.61
CA GLN A 14 7.93 15.56 -5.18
C GLN A 14 8.97 15.70 -6.30
N ARG A 15 10.18 16.11 -5.94
CA ARG A 15 11.32 16.24 -6.85
C ARG A 15 12.62 15.78 -6.19
N MET A 16 13.33 14.89 -6.89
CA MET A 16 14.67 14.51 -6.50
C MET A 16 15.64 15.65 -6.80
N ILE A 17 16.53 15.94 -5.86
CA ILE A 17 17.66 16.85 -6.05
C ILE A 17 18.91 15.99 -5.91
N THR A 18 19.59 15.76 -7.03
CA THR A 18 20.84 14.97 -7.09
C THR A 18 22.07 15.85 -6.92
N HIS A 19 22.03 17.05 -7.47
CA HIS A 19 23.07 18.07 -7.33
C HIS A 19 22.46 19.36 -6.79
N ILE A 20 23.24 20.14 -6.04
CA ILE A 20 22.77 21.41 -5.46
C ILE A 20 22.27 22.39 -6.54
N ALA A 21 22.83 22.31 -7.75
CA ALA A 21 22.41 23.10 -8.90
C ALA A 21 20.98 22.79 -9.37
N ASP A 22 20.43 21.62 -9.05
CA ASP A 22 19.06 21.22 -9.42
C ASP A 22 18.01 21.86 -8.49
N ALA A 23 18.43 22.41 -7.35
CA ALA A 23 17.51 22.88 -6.31
C ALA A 23 16.54 23.98 -6.77
N PRO A 24 16.96 25.02 -7.53
CA PRO A 24 16.03 26.03 -8.03
C PRO A 24 14.95 25.44 -8.95
N ALA A 25 15.34 24.55 -9.88
CA ALA A 25 14.40 23.89 -10.79
C ALA A 25 13.44 22.96 -10.06
N ALA A 26 13.93 22.24 -9.04
CA ALA A 26 13.08 21.40 -8.19
C ALA A 26 12.06 22.23 -7.40
N TRP A 27 12.46 23.39 -6.88
CA TRP A 27 11.58 24.32 -6.16
C TRP A 27 10.48 24.88 -7.05
N GLU A 28 10.83 25.30 -8.28
CA GLU A 28 9.86 25.73 -9.27
C GLU A 28 8.89 24.61 -9.69
N ALA A 29 9.41 23.40 -9.91
CA ALA A 29 8.60 22.28 -10.37
C ALA A 29 7.58 21.77 -9.34
N ILE A 30 7.75 22.08 -8.05
CA ILE A 30 6.73 21.84 -7.01
C ILE A 30 5.82 23.05 -6.78
N GLY A 31 5.91 24.08 -7.63
CA GLY A 31 5.08 25.27 -7.57
C GLY A 31 5.46 26.24 -6.44
N GLN A 32 6.69 26.14 -5.91
CA GLN A 32 7.18 26.97 -4.80
C GLN A 32 6.25 26.97 -3.56
N ALA A 33 5.48 25.90 -3.40
CA ALA A 33 4.60 25.70 -2.26
C ALA A 33 5.41 25.32 -1.02
N PRO A 34 4.90 25.56 0.21
CA PRO A 34 5.56 25.09 1.44
C PRO A 34 6.01 23.64 1.30
N ALA A 35 7.28 23.36 1.63
CA ALA A 35 7.91 22.08 1.34
C ALA A 35 8.85 21.61 2.45
N ILE A 36 9.11 20.31 2.44
CA ILE A 36 10.08 19.65 3.30
C ILE A 36 11.18 19.10 2.40
N LEU A 37 12.43 19.37 2.78
CA LEU A 37 13.61 18.74 2.17
C LEU A 37 14.10 17.64 3.11
N GLU A 38 14.06 16.40 2.64
CA GLU A 38 14.53 15.22 3.39
C GLU A 38 15.72 14.57 2.67
N GLY A 39 16.58 13.90 3.44
CA GLY A 39 17.66 13.08 2.87
C GLY A 39 17.08 11.94 2.04
N PHE A 40 17.72 11.61 0.91
CA PHE A 40 17.33 10.41 0.16
C PHE A 40 17.68 9.16 0.99
N VAL A 41 16.70 8.28 1.17
CA VAL A 41 16.88 7.04 1.93
C VAL A 41 17.24 5.92 0.96
N ASP A 42 18.45 5.38 1.08
CA ASP A 42 18.85 4.16 0.37
C ASP A 42 18.30 2.93 1.12
N PHE A 43 17.09 2.51 0.73
CA PHE A 43 16.38 1.41 1.39
C PHE A 43 16.53 0.07 0.67
N ALA A 44 16.50 -1.00 1.46
CA ALA A 44 16.44 -2.37 0.97
C ALA A 44 15.00 -2.81 0.67
N ARG A 45 14.01 -2.33 1.45
CA ARG A 45 12.59 -2.70 1.29
C ARG A 45 11.69 -1.53 1.67
N GLU A 46 10.56 -1.41 0.98
CA GLU A 46 9.42 -0.61 1.40
C GLU A 46 8.41 -1.52 2.08
N LEU A 47 7.91 -1.09 3.23
CA LEU A 47 7.04 -1.88 4.09
C LEU A 47 5.86 -1.03 4.53
N SER A 48 4.77 -1.67 4.95
CA SER A 48 3.69 -0.98 5.64
C SER A 48 3.06 -1.84 6.72
N VAL A 49 2.49 -1.21 7.73
CA VAL A 49 1.57 -1.84 8.67
C VAL A 49 0.24 -1.10 8.58
N VAL A 50 -0.80 -1.84 8.24
CA VAL A 50 -2.19 -1.39 8.37
C VAL A 50 -2.73 -1.90 9.71
N ALA A 51 -3.34 -1.02 10.49
CA ALA A 51 -3.90 -1.35 11.78
C ALA A 51 -5.20 -0.59 12.04
N ALA A 52 -5.99 -1.10 12.99
CA ALA A 52 -7.23 -0.51 13.47
C ALA A 52 -7.14 -0.26 14.97
N ARG A 53 -7.67 0.88 15.42
CA ARG A 53 -7.87 1.20 16.84
C ARG A 53 -9.33 1.56 17.08
N GLY A 54 -9.97 0.87 18.02
CA GLY A 54 -11.36 1.11 18.41
C GLY A 54 -11.51 2.29 19.38
N MET A 55 -12.74 2.76 19.56
CA MET A 55 -13.09 3.77 20.57
C MET A 55 -12.74 3.34 22.00
N ASP A 56 -12.68 2.03 22.26
CA ASP A 56 -12.28 1.45 23.54
C ASP A 56 -10.76 1.27 23.68
N GLY A 57 -9.98 1.79 22.73
CA GLY A 57 -8.53 1.72 22.71
C GLY A 57 -7.96 0.36 22.27
N ARG A 58 -8.79 -0.65 21.97
CA ARG A 58 -8.28 -1.93 21.45
C ARG A 58 -7.58 -1.71 20.11
N PHE A 59 -6.52 -2.46 19.89
CA PHE A 59 -5.67 -2.38 18.72
C PHE A 59 -5.61 -3.73 17.99
N ALA A 60 -5.85 -3.74 16.69
CA ALA A 60 -5.70 -4.89 15.82
C ALA A 60 -4.84 -4.52 14.61
N HIS A 61 -3.99 -5.43 14.12
CA HIS A 61 -3.07 -5.14 13.02
C HIS A 61 -2.98 -6.30 12.04
N TYR A 62 -2.70 -5.99 10.78
CA TYR A 62 -2.45 -6.99 9.74
C TYR A 62 -0.98 -7.42 9.68
N GLY A 63 -0.15 -6.92 10.59
CA GLY A 63 1.29 -7.20 10.56
C GLY A 63 1.97 -6.47 9.40
N LEU A 64 3.20 -6.90 9.11
CA LEU A 64 4.04 -6.28 8.10
C LEU A 64 3.60 -6.73 6.70
N MET A 65 3.54 -5.78 5.77
CA MET A 65 3.36 -6.03 4.34
C MET A 65 4.58 -5.48 3.60
N ALA A 66 5.00 -6.15 2.53
CA ALA A 66 6.06 -5.65 1.64
C ALA A 66 5.42 -5.00 0.43
N ASN A 67 5.89 -3.81 0.11
CA ASN A 67 5.37 -2.99 -0.97
C ASN A 67 6.46 -2.81 -2.02
N THR A 68 6.06 -2.81 -3.28
CA THR A 68 6.93 -2.43 -4.41
C THR A 68 6.22 -1.33 -5.17
N HIS A 69 6.89 -0.19 -5.32
CA HIS A 69 6.39 0.92 -6.13
C HIS A 69 7.06 0.93 -7.51
N ARG A 70 6.28 1.27 -8.54
CA ARG A 70 6.78 1.55 -9.90
C ARG A 70 6.31 2.95 -10.29
N HIS A 71 7.24 3.79 -10.75
CA HIS A 71 6.94 5.20 -11.05
C HIS A 71 6.24 5.94 -9.89
N HIS A 72 6.63 5.66 -8.65
CA HIS A 72 6.05 6.22 -7.41
C HIS A 72 4.58 5.85 -7.14
N ILE A 73 4.04 4.86 -7.84
CA ILE A 73 2.71 4.29 -7.61
C ILE A 73 2.90 2.88 -7.06
N LEU A 74 2.12 2.50 -6.05
CA LEU A 74 2.12 1.14 -5.52
C LEU A 74 1.80 0.16 -6.65
N ASP A 75 2.72 -0.76 -6.93
CA ASP A 75 2.56 -1.78 -7.97
C ASP A 75 2.09 -3.09 -7.33
N VAL A 76 2.82 -3.58 -6.32
CA VAL A 76 2.54 -4.85 -5.65
C VAL A 76 2.61 -4.69 -4.13
N SER A 77 1.64 -5.27 -3.43
CA SER A 77 1.72 -5.51 -1.98
C SER A 77 1.63 -7.00 -1.69
N VAL A 78 2.50 -7.53 -0.83
CA VAL A 78 2.55 -8.95 -0.47
C VAL A 78 2.46 -9.09 1.03
N ALA A 79 1.64 -10.03 1.51
CA ALA A 79 1.51 -10.37 2.92
C ALA A 79 1.04 -11.82 3.13
N PRO A 80 1.41 -12.48 4.24
CA PRO A 80 2.42 -12.03 5.20
C PRO A 80 3.81 -12.00 4.57
N VAL A 81 4.77 -11.36 5.22
CA VAL A 81 6.16 -11.29 4.71
C VAL A 81 7.11 -11.97 5.67
N ASP A 82 8.08 -12.68 5.09
CA ASP A 82 9.18 -13.26 5.85
C ASP A 82 10.23 -12.18 6.10
N MET A 83 10.30 -11.72 7.35
CA MET A 83 11.19 -10.66 7.81
C MET A 83 11.66 -11.00 9.23
N PRO A 84 12.84 -10.51 9.66
CA PRO A 84 13.28 -10.69 11.03
C PRO A 84 12.20 -10.25 12.02
N ALA A 85 11.90 -11.10 13.01
CA ALA A 85 10.83 -10.87 13.98
C ALA A 85 10.97 -9.52 14.71
N SER A 86 12.21 -9.07 14.93
CA SER A 86 12.52 -7.76 15.51
C SER A 86 12.00 -6.59 14.65
N VAL A 87 12.12 -6.67 13.32
CA VAL A 87 11.64 -5.65 12.38
C VAL A 87 10.12 -5.61 12.37
N ALA A 88 9.47 -6.77 12.29
CA ALA A 88 8.00 -6.86 12.30
C ALA A 88 7.40 -6.35 13.62
N ALA A 89 8.03 -6.70 14.75
CA ALA A 89 7.63 -6.23 16.07
C ALA A 89 7.83 -4.72 16.21
N ALA A 90 8.97 -4.18 15.76
CA ALA A 90 9.25 -2.75 15.80
C ALA A 90 8.25 -1.96 14.95
N ALA A 91 7.99 -2.37 13.70
CA ALA A 91 7.03 -1.71 12.83
C ALA A 91 5.62 -1.67 13.46
N THR A 92 5.15 -2.81 13.97
CA THR A 92 3.84 -2.91 14.64
C THR A 92 3.78 -2.03 15.89
N SER A 93 4.85 -2.01 16.69
CA SER A 93 4.94 -1.17 17.88
C SER A 93 4.92 0.32 17.51
N TYR A 94 5.65 0.74 16.49
CA TYR A 94 5.64 2.12 16.01
C TYR A 94 4.27 2.53 15.49
N THR A 95 3.60 1.67 14.74
CA THR A 95 2.21 1.92 14.30
C THR A 95 1.25 2.08 15.47
N ARG A 96 1.35 1.22 16.50
CA ARG A 96 0.54 1.38 17.71
C ARG A 96 0.81 2.72 18.39
N ILE A 97 2.08 3.07 18.62
CA ILE A 97 2.47 4.34 19.25
C ILE A 97 1.91 5.52 18.45
N VAL A 98 2.03 5.50 17.12
CA VAL A 98 1.47 6.56 16.25
C VAL A 98 -0.04 6.68 16.46
N MET A 99 -0.78 5.56 16.44
CA MET A 99 -2.24 5.58 16.62
C MET A 99 -2.63 6.06 18.03
N GLU A 100 -1.88 5.71 19.07
CA GLU A 100 -2.12 6.15 20.44
C GLU A 100 -1.83 7.65 20.62
N GLN A 101 -0.70 8.14 20.10
CA GLN A 101 -0.29 9.54 20.24
C GLN A 101 -1.17 10.50 19.43
N LEU A 102 -1.73 10.04 18.32
CA LEU A 102 -2.69 10.81 17.53
C LEU A 102 -4.14 10.64 18.01
N ASP A 103 -4.38 9.83 19.06
CA ASP A 103 -5.69 9.35 19.49
C ASP A 103 -6.58 8.90 18.32
N ALA A 104 -5.98 8.15 17.39
CA ALA A 104 -6.67 7.71 16.19
C ALA A 104 -7.75 6.67 16.54
N VAL A 105 -8.94 6.85 15.95
CA VAL A 105 -10.03 5.87 15.93
C VAL A 105 -10.33 5.53 14.47
N GLY A 106 -10.39 4.23 14.16
CA GLY A 106 -10.49 3.75 12.79
C GLY A 106 -9.23 3.02 12.34
N VAL A 107 -9.01 2.98 11.04
CA VAL A 107 -7.88 2.35 10.36
C VAL A 107 -6.85 3.41 9.99
N LEU A 108 -5.59 3.06 10.19
CA LEU A 108 -4.44 3.86 9.82
C LEU A 108 -3.36 2.94 9.23
N CYS A 109 -2.65 3.45 8.24
CA CYS A 109 -1.46 2.83 7.69
C CYS A 109 -0.22 3.66 8.02
N VAL A 110 0.84 3.00 8.45
CA VAL A 110 2.18 3.58 8.53
C VAL A 110 3.04 2.90 7.48
N GLU A 111 3.66 3.69 6.61
CA GLU A 111 4.65 3.23 5.66
C GLU A 111 6.06 3.37 6.22
N PHE A 112 6.92 2.43 5.88
CA PHE A 112 8.29 2.38 6.37
C PHE A 112 9.28 2.10 5.24
N PHE A 113 10.48 2.62 5.41
CA PHE A 113 11.68 2.18 4.71
C PHE A 113 12.53 1.34 5.65
N LEU A 114 12.93 0.15 5.21
CA LEU A 114 13.99 -0.61 5.87
C LEU A 114 15.31 -0.35 5.13
N THR A 115 16.27 0.29 5.79
CA THR A 115 17.58 0.60 5.19
C THR A 115 18.42 -0.67 5.00
N LYS A 116 19.45 -0.59 4.16
CA LYS A 116 20.41 -1.70 3.94
C LYS A 116 21.15 -2.10 5.22
N GLU A 117 21.29 -1.18 6.16
CA GLU A 117 21.88 -1.39 7.48
C GLU A 117 20.86 -1.93 8.51
N GLY A 118 19.62 -2.23 8.09
CA GLY A 118 18.59 -2.81 8.94
C GLY A 118 17.84 -1.81 9.83
N ARG A 119 17.94 -0.50 9.57
CA ARG A 119 17.17 0.52 10.31
C ARG A 119 15.78 0.68 9.72
N LEU A 120 14.76 0.71 10.57
CA LEU A 120 13.39 0.98 10.17
C LEU A 120 13.09 2.48 10.31
N LEU A 121 12.74 3.13 9.22
CA LEU A 121 12.41 4.56 9.16
C LEU A 121 10.94 4.71 8.76
N LEU A 122 10.19 5.54 9.48
CA LEU A 122 8.82 5.90 9.11
C LEU A 122 8.86 6.87 7.92
N ASN A 123 8.15 6.54 6.85
CA ASN A 123 8.05 7.38 5.64
C ASN A 123 6.83 8.29 5.70
N GLU A 124 5.63 7.70 5.81
CA GLU A 124 4.37 8.44 5.84
C GLU A 124 3.28 7.73 6.65
N ILE A 125 2.23 8.49 6.97
CA ILE A 125 1.05 8.02 7.71
C ILE A 125 -0.20 8.35 6.89
N ALA A 126 -1.05 7.36 6.69
CA ALA A 126 -2.37 7.53 6.08
C ALA A 126 -3.46 7.15 7.10
N PRO A 127 -4.17 8.12 7.70
CA PRO A 127 -5.23 7.87 8.71
C PRO A 127 -6.55 7.43 8.05
N ARG A 128 -6.48 6.37 7.23
CA ARG A 128 -7.59 5.78 6.49
C ARG A 128 -7.22 4.37 6.05
N PRO A 129 -8.20 3.57 5.57
CA PRO A 129 -7.89 2.41 4.74
C PRO A 129 -6.89 2.75 3.62
N HIS A 130 -5.96 1.83 3.41
CA HIS A 130 -4.79 2.03 2.56
C HIS A 130 -4.72 1.03 1.41
N ASN A 131 -4.08 1.43 0.31
CA ASN A 131 -4.01 0.60 -0.90
C ASN A 131 -3.27 -0.72 -0.61
N SER A 132 -2.15 -0.66 0.13
CA SER A 132 -1.41 -1.88 0.52
C SER A 132 -2.25 -2.87 1.33
N GLY A 133 -3.28 -2.40 2.05
CA GLY A 133 -4.19 -3.23 2.81
C GLY A 133 -5.32 -3.86 1.98
N HIS A 134 -5.45 -3.61 0.67
CA HIS A 134 -6.59 -4.13 -0.11
C HIS A 134 -6.62 -5.66 -0.16
N LEU A 135 -5.45 -6.31 -0.12
CA LEU A 135 -5.35 -7.77 -0.01
C LEU A 135 -6.14 -8.36 1.19
N THR A 136 -6.38 -7.57 2.24
CA THR A 136 -7.08 -8.03 3.45
C THR A 136 -8.56 -8.33 3.19
N VAL A 137 -9.13 -7.81 2.10
CA VAL A 137 -10.51 -8.09 1.69
C VAL A 137 -10.72 -9.57 1.40
N ASP A 138 -9.75 -10.19 0.72
CA ASP A 138 -9.85 -11.59 0.30
C ASP A 138 -9.04 -12.52 1.19
N ALA A 139 -8.00 -12.01 1.86
CA ALA A 139 -7.00 -12.84 2.53
C ALA A 139 -7.16 -12.94 4.05
N CYS A 140 -7.96 -12.08 4.70
CA CYS A 140 -8.09 -12.04 6.16
C CYS A 140 -9.50 -12.39 6.62
N VAL A 141 -9.62 -12.81 7.89
CA VAL A 141 -10.94 -13.03 8.54
C VAL A 141 -11.77 -11.74 8.56
N THR A 142 -11.15 -10.59 8.82
CA THR A 142 -11.80 -9.28 8.78
C THR A 142 -10.94 -8.30 7.98
N GLY A 143 -11.43 -7.83 6.84
CA GLY A 143 -10.72 -6.87 5.99
C GLY A 143 -10.70 -5.45 6.55
N GLN A 144 -9.78 -4.61 6.06
CA GLN A 144 -9.56 -3.27 6.61
C GLN A 144 -10.80 -2.36 6.56
N PHE A 145 -11.68 -2.55 5.55
CA PHE A 145 -12.89 -1.73 5.43
C PHE A 145 -13.93 -2.10 6.49
N GLU A 146 -14.04 -3.39 6.82
CA GLU A 146 -14.89 -3.82 7.93
C GLU A 146 -14.30 -3.39 9.27
N GLN A 147 -12.97 -3.44 9.45
CA GLN A 147 -12.34 -2.89 10.65
C GLN A 147 -12.60 -1.38 10.81
N GLN A 148 -12.53 -0.61 9.71
CA GLN A 148 -12.86 0.81 9.72
C GLN A 148 -14.29 1.02 10.23
N LEU A 149 -15.26 0.28 9.69
CA LEU A 149 -16.66 0.34 10.12
C LEU A 149 -16.80 -0.01 11.61
N ARG A 150 -16.23 -1.15 12.03
CA ARG A 150 -16.33 -1.60 13.42
C ARG A 150 -15.74 -0.59 14.39
N ALA A 151 -14.54 -0.08 14.09
CA ALA A 151 -13.84 0.88 14.93
C ALA A 151 -14.63 2.19 15.12
N ILE A 152 -15.15 2.78 14.04
CA ILE A 152 -15.88 4.06 14.12
C ILE A 152 -17.30 3.91 14.68
N CYS A 153 -17.89 2.72 14.59
CA CYS A 153 -19.20 2.42 15.16
C CYS A 153 -19.13 1.91 16.62
N GLY A 154 -17.94 1.86 17.23
CA GLY A 154 -17.77 1.34 18.60
C GLY A 154 -18.05 -0.16 18.74
N LEU A 155 -17.98 -0.91 17.64
CA LEU A 155 -18.13 -2.37 17.65
C LEU A 155 -16.78 -3.05 17.96
N PRO A 156 -16.79 -4.28 18.50
CA PRO A 156 -15.56 -5.04 18.69
C PRO A 156 -14.79 -5.24 17.39
N LEU A 157 -13.49 -4.93 17.40
CA LEU A 157 -12.59 -5.20 16.28
C LEU A 157 -12.60 -6.70 15.94
N GLY A 158 -12.49 -7.01 14.64
CA GLY A 158 -12.43 -8.38 14.14
C GLY A 158 -11.03 -9.01 14.23
N ASP A 159 -10.96 -10.32 13.97
CA ASP A 159 -9.71 -11.05 13.83
C ASP A 159 -9.02 -10.62 12.51
N THR A 160 -7.75 -10.20 12.59
CA THR A 160 -6.96 -9.75 11.44
C THR A 160 -6.13 -10.87 10.79
N ARG A 161 -6.22 -12.09 11.31
CA ARG A 161 -5.47 -13.25 10.82
C ARG A 161 -5.69 -13.49 9.33
N TYR A 162 -4.57 -13.77 8.65
CA TYR A 162 -4.56 -14.28 7.29
C TYR A 162 -5.08 -15.71 7.22
N LEU A 163 -6.03 -15.95 6.32
CA LEU A 163 -6.51 -17.29 5.95
C LEU A 163 -5.58 -17.95 4.94
N GLN A 164 -4.98 -17.15 4.04
CA GLN A 164 -3.96 -17.56 3.07
C GLN A 164 -2.97 -16.43 2.83
N ALA A 165 -1.80 -16.74 2.27
CA ALA A 165 -0.89 -15.70 1.79
C ALA A 165 -1.49 -15.02 0.55
N ALA A 166 -1.21 -13.74 0.38
CA ALA A 166 -1.79 -12.93 -0.66
C ALA A 166 -0.81 -11.93 -1.26
N ALA A 167 -0.99 -11.66 -2.54
CA ALA A 167 -0.36 -10.55 -3.23
C ALA A 167 -1.40 -9.77 -4.01
N MET A 168 -1.39 -8.45 -3.85
CA MET A 168 -2.28 -7.54 -4.55
C MET A 168 -1.49 -6.75 -5.58
N VAL A 169 -2.07 -6.57 -6.76
CA VAL A 169 -1.54 -5.71 -7.84
C VAL A 169 -2.57 -4.67 -8.24
N ASN A 170 -2.13 -3.43 -8.46
CA ASN A 170 -3.03 -2.36 -8.91
C ASN A 170 -3.37 -2.54 -10.40
N LEU A 171 -4.62 -2.28 -10.75
CA LEU A 171 -5.06 -2.13 -12.13
C LEU A 171 -5.16 -0.63 -12.43
N LEU A 172 -4.22 -0.13 -13.21
CA LEU A 172 -4.18 1.29 -13.60
C LEU A 172 -4.94 1.50 -14.91
N GLY A 173 -5.38 2.74 -15.15
CA GLY A 173 -6.13 3.12 -16.35
C GLY A 173 -5.36 2.89 -17.65
N ASP A 174 -4.04 2.72 -17.58
CA ASP A 174 -3.18 2.33 -18.69
C ASP A 174 -3.60 1.00 -19.33
N LEU A 175 -4.22 0.09 -18.56
CA LEU A 175 -4.74 -1.18 -19.07
C LEU A 175 -5.96 -1.02 -20.00
N TRP A 176 -6.56 0.17 -20.08
CA TRP A 176 -7.74 0.44 -20.91
C TRP A 176 -7.41 1.14 -22.24
N GLN A 177 -6.13 1.38 -22.56
CA GLN A 177 -5.74 2.14 -23.76
C GLN A 177 -6.22 1.48 -25.07
N ASP A 178 -6.17 0.14 -25.13
CA ASP A 178 -6.60 -0.67 -26.27
C ASP A 178 -7.98 -1.33 -26.05
N GLY A 179 -8.80 -0.74 -25.18
CA GLY A 179 -10.07 -1.30 -24.73
C GLY A 179 -9.98 -1.96 -23.36
N ALA A 180 -11.11 -2.44 -22.83
CA ALA A 180 -11.11 -3.08 -21.52
C ALA A 180 -10.35 -4.42 -21.57
N PRO A 181 -9.55 -4.74 -20.53
CA PRO A 181 -8.93 -6.06 -20.40
C PRO A 181 -9.92 -7.22 -20.50
N ASP A 182 -9.44 -8.39 -20.91
CA ASP A 182 -10.23 -9.62 -20.94
C ASP A 182 -10.50 -10.14 -19.52
N TRP A 183 -11.57 -9.63 -18.92
CA TRP A 183 -12.01 -10.02 -17.57
C TRP A 183 -12.36 -11.50 -17.49
N ALA A 184 -12.87 -12.12 -18.57
CA ALA A 184 -13.24 -13.52 -18.55
C ALA A 184 -12.00 -14.41 -18.41
N ARG A 185 -10.93 -14.08 -19.14
CA ARG A 185 -9.64 -14.77 -19.01
C ARG A 185 -9.01 -14.58 -17.62
N LEU A 186 -9.14 -13.41 -17.01
CA LEU A 186 -8.69 -13.18 -15.64
C LEU A 186 -9.49 -13.97 -14.61
N LEU A 187 -10.81 -13.97 -14.73
CA LEU A 187 -11.71 -14.69 -13.83
C LEU A 187 -11.62 -16.21 -13.97
N ALA A 188 -11.06 -16.71 -15.08
CA ALA A 188 -10.72 -18.12 -15.24
C ALA A 188 -9.53 -18.56 -14.35
N LEU A 189 -8.76 -17.62 -13.77
CA LEU A 189 -7.69 -17.93 -12.83
C LEU A 189 -8.28 -18.20 -11.43
N PRO A 190 -8.26 -19.44 -10.91
CA PRO A 190 -9.07 -19.85 -9.75
C PRO A 190 -8.70 -19.15 -8.45
N HIS A 191 -7.45 -18.70 -8.33
CA HIS A 191 -6.91 -18.07 -7.11
C HIS A 191 -6.82 -16.55 -7.19
N VAL A 192 -7.41 -15.93 -8.22
CA VAL A 192 -7.39 -14.48 -8.42
C VAL A 192 -8.76 -13.90 -8.11
N LYS A 193 -8.76 -12.81 -7.34
CA LYS A 193 -9.95 -12.02 -7.00
C LYS A 193 -9.84 -10.66 -7.67
N LEU A 194 -10.81 -10.33 -8.52
CA LEU A 194 -10.88 -9.08 -9.24
C LEU A 194 -11.79 -8.09 -8.53
N HIS A 195 -11.28 -6.89 -8.26
CA HIS A 195 -12.02 -5.78 -7.66
C HIS A 195 -11.93 -4.56 -8.58
N LEU A 196 -13.05 -4.16 -9.19
CA LEU A 196 -13.14 -2.97 -10.03
C LEU A 196 -13.91 -1.86 -9.31
N TYR A 197 -13.40 -0.63 -9.37
CA TYR A 197 -13.98 0.50 -8.63
C TYR A 197 -15.13 1.22 -9.37
N GLY A 198 -15.53 0.74 -10.55
CA GLY A 198 -16.62 1.35 -11.33
C GLY A 198 -16.36 2.78 -11.80
N LYS A 199 -15.09 3.21 -11.88
CA LYS A 199 -14.71 4.55 -12.35
C LYS A 199 -14.98 4.66 -13.85
N ARG A 200 -15.64 5.75 -14.27
CA ARG A 200 -16.05 5.97 -15.67
C ARG A 200 -14.88 6.18 -16.63
N ASP A 201 -13.87 6.97 -16.23
CA ASP A 201 -12.74 7.31 -17.12
C ASP A 201 -11.44 6.65 -16.68
N ALA A 202 -10.89 5.80 -17.54
CA ALA A 202 -9.58 5.19 -17.35
C ALA A 202 -8.47 6.12 -17.86
N ARG A 203 -7.96 6.99 -16.98
CA ARG A 203 -6.83 7.89 -17.28
C ARG A 203 -5.50 7.20 -16.93
N PRO A 204 -4.39 7.47 -17.66
CA PRO A 204 -3.06 6.97 -17.30
C PRO A 204 -2.72 7.23 -15.83
N GLY A 205 -2.22 6.20 -15.14
CA GLY A 205 -1.89 6.22 -13.71
C GLY A 205 -3.10 6.23 -12.76
N ARG A 206 -4.34 6.31 -13.23
CA ARG A 206 -5.53 6.27 -12.36
C ARG A 206 -5.77 4.83 -11.90
N LYS A 207 -5.78 4.59 -10.58
CA LYS A 207 -6.16 3.28 -10.00
C LYS A 207 -7.63 2.97 -10.34
N MET A 208 -7.88 1.99 -11.21
CA MET A 208 -9.22 1.57 -11.67
C MET A 208 -9.75 0.36 -10.92
N GLY A 209 -8.87 -0.43 -10.34
CA GLY A 209 -9.19 -1.61 -9.55
C GLY A 209 -7.93 -2.21 -8.94
N HIS A 210 -8.06 -3.44 -8.43
CA HIS A 210 -6.93 -4.28 -8.07
C HIS A 210 -7.28 -5.76 -8.31
N LEU A 211 -6.24 -6.58 -8.40
CA LEU A 211 -6.34 -8.03 -8.31
C LEU A 211 -5.69 -8.47 -7.01
N THR A 212 -6.26 -9.46 -6.33
CA THR A 212 -5.63 -10.19 -5.23
C THR A 212 -5.43 -11.64 -5.64
N ALA A 213 -4.19 -12.12 -5.66
CA ALA A 213 -3.89 -13.54 -5.83
C ALA A 213 -3.65 -14.18 -4.46
N LEU A 214 -4.28 -15.32 -4.21
CA LEU A 214 -4.15 -16.12 -2.99
C LEU A 214 -3.29 -17.36 -3.24
N ALA A 215 -2.45 -17.74 -2.29
CA ALA A 215 -1.67 -18.96 -2.35
C ALA A 215 -1.26 -19.44 -0.95
N ASP A 216 -0.66 -20.63 -0.90
CA ASP A 216 -0.14 -21.19 0.35
C ASP A 216 1.12 -20.46 0.84
N THR A 217 1.85 -19.79 -0.07
CA THR A 217 3.06 -19.03 0.26
C THR A 217 3.02 -17.62 -0.34
N PRO A 218 3.64 -16.62 0.32
CA PRO A 218 3.73 -15.26 -0.21
C PRO A 218 4.44 -15.18 -1.57
N ALA A 219 5.46 -16.01 -1.77
CA ALA A 219 6.19 -16.09 -3.04
C ALA A 219 5.29 -16.60 -4.18
N ALA A 220 4.51 -17.66 -3.95
CA ALA A 220 3.57 -18.17 -4.94
C ALA A 220 2.45 -17.17 -5.22
N ALA A 221 1.92 -16.49 -4.19
CA ALA A 221 0.92 -15.45 -4.36
C ALA A 221 1.46 -14.30 -5.24
N ALA A 222 2.68 -13.84 -4.99
CA ALA A 222 3.31 -12.80 -5.79
C ALA A 222 3.54 -13.22 -7.25
N GLN A 223 3.94 -14.48 -7.51
CA GLN A 223 4.08 -15.00 -8.86
C GLN A 223 2.72 -15.05 -9.59
N LEU A 224 1.68 -15.55 -8.93
CA LEU A 224 0.32 -15.59 -9.47
C LEU A 224 -0.23 -14.20 -9.76
N ALA A 225 -0.03 -13.23 -8.86
CA ALA A 225 -0.48 -11.86 -9.05
C ALA A 225 0.19 -11.20 -10.28
N ARG A 226 1.50 -11.45 -10.48
CA ARG A 226 2.22 -10.97 -11.67
C ARG A 226 1.75 -11.67 -12.95
N ALA A 227 1.49 -12.97 -12.90
CA ALA A 227 0.94 -13.70 -14.04
C ALA A 227 -0.46 -13.20 -14.41
N ALA A 228 -1.32 -12.95 -13.41
CA ALA A 228 -2.63 -12.36 -13.61
C ALA A 228 -2.53 -10.94 -14.19
N TRP A 229 -1.61 -10.11 -13.70
CA TRP A 229 -1.38 -8.79 -14.27
C TRP A 229 -0.98 -8.84 -15.75
N ARG A 230 -0.11 -9.76 -16.14
CA ARG A 230 0.28 -9.98 -17.56
C ARG A 230 -0.91 -10.36 -18.44
N VAL A 231 -1.78 -11.22 -17.93
CA VAL A 231 -3.04 -11.54 -18.62
C VAL A 231 -3.90 -10.28 -18.79
N ALA A 232 -3.96 -9.41 -17.78
CA ALA A 232 -4.71 -8.16 -17.84
C ALA A 232 -4.12 -7.14 -18.83
N SER A 233 -2.79 -7.08 -18.95
CA SER A 233 -2.09 -6.16 -19.85
C SER A 233 -2.00 -6.65 -21.29
N GLY A 234 -2.42 -7.89 -21.58
CA GLY A 234 -2.24 -8.50 -22.89
C GLY A 234 -0.81 -8.95 -23.18
N GLU A 235 0.10 -8.86 -22.21
CA GLU A 235 1.46 -9.40 -22.27
C GLU A 235 1.41 -10.94 -22.06
N GLY A 236 0.93 -11.66 -23.07
CA GLY A 236 0.83 -13.12 -23.10
C GLY A 236 2.08 -13.80 -23.63
#